data_AF-A0A8T5GLB1-F1
#
_entry.id   AF-A0A8T5GLB1-F1
#
_cell.length_a   1.000
_cell.length_b   1.000
_cell.length_c   1.000
_cell.angle_alpha   90.00
_cell.angle_beta   90.00
_cell.angle_gamma   90.00
#
_symmetry.space_group_name_H-M   'P 1'
#
loop_
_entity.id
_entity.type
_entity.pdbx_description
1 polymer ?
#
loop_
_entity_poly.entity_id
_entity_poly.type
_entity_poly.pdbx_seq_one_letter_code
_entity_poly.pdbx_strand_id
1 'polypeptide(L)'
;MSEESKSTVNEMMAGDGAALSMPPAFVFVNPKSHRRYKKSNQDKVDGRTKGAKTMLSRIQSRKKMKEELDTQIVEAAPSETERAQKQIGQMKKLGRSKDLQKKRDEAKKKMQSKTKEMDVLMKARMSDFKKKASDQTKKLKKEETEVTKEIMTESTAQQDALDVALQVATSELNPSGESSFAKITFGDGSQQNLDNFSAKRIAACYAQLPNEHQTQFRYMLNKDAATYQSALDFAVRNV
;
A
#
# COMPACT_ATOMS: atom_id res chain seq x y z
N MET A 1 50.99 -4.56 83.07
CA MET A 1 50.83 -4.46 81.60
C MET A 1 50.37 -5.82 81.10
N SER A 2 49.51 -5.86 80.06
CA SER A 2 48.70 -6.97 79.51
C SER A 2 47.45 -7.30 80.35
N GLU A 3 46.34 -6.59 80.13
CA GLU A 3 45.30 -6.86 79.10
C GLU A 3 44.43 -8.06 79.48
N GLU A 4 43.36 -7.75 80.22
CA GLU A 4 42.21 -8.62 80.45
C GLU A 4 41.44 -8.81 79.14
N SER A 5 41.27 -10.07 78.77
CA SER A 5 40.24 -10.54 77.85
C SER A 5 38.87 -10.00 78.26
N LYS A 6 38.26 -9.16 77.42
CA LYS A 6 36.84 -8.79 77.54
C LYS A 6 36.08 -9.27 76.32
N SER A 7 35.09 -10.11 76.59
CA SER A 7 34.09 -10.62 75.67
C SER A 7 33.23 -9.49 75.12
N THR A 8 33.40 -9.15 73.83
CA THR A 8 32.53 -8.21 73.13
C THR A 8 31.24 -8.90 72.67
N VAL A 9 30.48 -9.40 73.64
CA VAL A 9 29.04 -9.64 73.44
C VAL A 9 28.39 -8.28 73.62
N ASN A 10 28.33 -7.47 72.55
CA ASN A 10 27.43 -6.32 72.53
C ASN A 10 26.03 -6.88 72.28
N GLU A 11 25.45 -7.29 73.40
CA GLU A 11 24.04 -7.36 73.71
C GLU A 11 23.27 -6.28 72.96
N MET A 12 22.27 -6.70 72.18
CA MET A 12 21.36 -5.80 71.49
C MET A 12 20.52 -5.06 72.53
N MET A 13 20.98 -3.90 73.01
CA MET A 13 20.08 -2.96 73.68
C MET A 13 19.09 -2.43 72.63
N ALA A 14 17.87 -2.97 72.64
CA ALA A 14 16.74 -2.35 71.97
C ALA A 14 16.47 -1.00 72.68
N GLY A 15 16.92 0.10 72.08
CA GLY A 15 16.54 1.44 72.53
C GLY A 15 15.03 1.65 72.38
N ASP A 16 14.45 2.45 73.27
CA ASP A 16 12.99 2.64 73.51
C ASP A 16 12.21 3.30 72.35
N GLY A 17 12.74 3.28 71.11
CA GLY A 17 12.05 3.74 69.89
C GLY A 17 11.65 5.23 69.84
N ALA A 18 11.83 5.99 70.92
CA ALA A 18 11.32 7.35 71.10
C ALA A 18 11.95 8.40 70.16
N ALA A 19 13.08 8.08 69.53
CA ALA A 19 13.70 8.91 68.49
C ALA A 19 13.19 8.61 67.07
N LEU A 20 12.41 7.53 66.89
CA LEU A 20 11.76 7.23 65.62
C LEU A 20 10.43 8.01 65.56
N SER A 21 10.51 9.26 65.13
CA SER A 21 9.34 10.08 64.81
C SER A 21 8.49 9.36 63.75
N MET A 22 7.51 8.57 64.17
CA MET A 22 6.50 8.04 63.28
C MET A 22 5.65 9.22 62.79
N PRO A 23 5.50 9.42 61.46
CA PRO A 23 4.68 10.50 60.95
C PRO A 23 3.24 10.36 61.48
N PRO A 24 2.53 11.48 61.73
CA PRO A 24 1.19 11.46 62.29
C PRO A 24 0.27 10.56 61.45
N ALA A 25 -0.62 9.81 62.12
CA ALA A 25 -1.32 8.62 61.64
C ALA A 25 -2.23 8.78 60.40
N PHE A 26 -2.22 9.93 59.73
CA PHE A 26 -2.92 10.17 58.46
C PHE A 26 -2.07 11.01 57.50
N VAL A 27 -0.90 10.52 57.11
CA VAL A 27 -0.26 10.96 55.87
C VAL A 27 -0.43 9.85 54.85
N PHE A 28 -1.42 10.01 53.95
CA PHE A 28 -1.51 9.20 52.74
C PHE A 28 -0.25 9.42 51.91
N VAL A 29 0.71 8.51 52.01
CA VAL A 29 1.83 8.45 51.08
C VAL A 29 1.26 7.92 49.77
N ASN A 30 0.98 8.81 48.82
CA ASN A 30 0.62 8.41 47.46
C ASN A 30 1.78 7.54 46.92
N PRO A 31 1.61 6.23 46.70
CA PRO A 31 2.71 5.42 46.19
C PRO A 31 2.99 5.93 44.78
N LYS A 32 4.13 6.59 44.59
CA LYS A 32 4.63 7.00 43.27
C LYS A 32 4.41 5.84 42.31
N SER A 33 3.47 6.00 41.38
CA SER A 33 3.09 4.95 40.44
C SER A 33 4.35 4.39 39.78
N HIS A 34 4.61 3.10 39.93
CA HIS A 34 5.69 2.45 39.20
C HIS A 34 5.47 2.71 37.71
N ARG A 35 6.40 3.45 37.09
CA ARG A 35 6.35 3.79 35.67
C ARG A 35 6.33 2.47 34.90
N ARG A 36 5.19 2.11 34.31
CA ARG A 36 5.07 0.91 33.48
C ARG A 36 6.08 1.06 32.34
N TYR A 37 7.15 0.26 32.36
CA TYR A 37 8.11 0.19 31.27
C TYR A 37 7.32 -0.10 29.99
N LYS A 38 7.34 0.86 29.05
CA LYS A 38 6.58 0.79 27.80
C LYS A 38 7.23 -0.31 26.96
N LYS A 39 6.56 -1.45 26.83
CA LYS A 39 6.97 -2.65 26.06
C LYS A 39 7.26 -2.37 24.56
N SER A 40 7.01 -1.14 24.08
CA SER A 40 7.31 -0.69 22.73
C SER A 40 8.74 -0.16 22.53
N ASN A 41 9.47 0.15 23.62
CA ASN A 41 10.90 0.40 23.50
C ASN A 41 11.60 -0.95 23.49
N GLN A 42 11.86 -1.44 22.28
CA GLN A 42 12.89 -2.44 22.03
C GLN A 42 14.15 -2.02 22.80
N ASP A 43 14.45 -2.74 23.86
CA ASP A 43 15.43 -2.43 24.90
C ASP A 43 16.86 -2.57 24.37
N LYS A 44 17.19 -1.74 23.37
CA LYS A 44 18.56 -1.44 22.99
C LYS A 44 19.02 -0.41 23.99
N VAL A 45 19.71 -0.87 25.02
CA VAL A 45 20.42 -0.01 25.97
C VAL A 45 21.35 0.90 25.15
N ASP A 46 20.96 2.17 24.99
CA ASP A 46 21.79 3.15 24.32
C ASP A 46 23.04 3.39 25.18
N GLY A 47 24.18 2.86 24.71
CA GLY A 47 25.50 2.93 25.35
C GLY A 47 26.02 4.36 25.59
N ARG A 48 25.34 5.38 25.06
CA ARG A 48 25.67 6.79 25.30
C ARG A 48 25.04 7.34 26.57
N THR A 49 23.97 6.73 27.07
CA THR A 49 23.28 7.20 28.28
C THR A 49 24.13 6.99 29.53
N LYS A 50 24.01 7.89 30.51
CA LYS A 50 24.79 7.81 31.76
C LYS A 50 24.58 6.48 32.50
N GLY A 51 23.35 5.95 32.51
CA GLY A 51 23.02 4.65 33.11
C GLY A 51 23.60 3.45 32.37
N ALA A 52 23.68 3.51 31.03
CA ALA A 52 24.33 2.46 30.25
C ALA A 52 25.85 2.47 30.43
N LYS A 53 26.48 3.65 30.49
CA LYS A 53 27.92 3.78 30.72
C LYS A 53 28.33 3.23 32.09
N THR A 54 27.56 3.51 33.14
CA THR A 54 27.84 2.95 34.48
C THR A 54 27.64 1.44 34.53
N MET A 55 26.61 0.91 33.86
CA MET A 55 26.42 -0.54 33.71
C MET A 55 27.58 -1.19 32.96
N LEU A 56 27.99 -0.64 31.82
CA LEU A 56 29.10 -1.16 31.02
C LEU A 56 30.42 -1.12 31.78
N SER A 57 30.70 -0.02 32.50
CA SER A 57 31.88 0.11 33.36
C SER A 57 31.90 -0.97 34.46
N ARG A 58 30.77 -1.21 35.12
CA ARG A 58 30.63 -2.26 36.16
C ARG A 58 30.75 -3.67 35.60
N ILE A 59 30.35 -3.90 34.35
CA ILE A 59 30.50 -5.19 33.68
C ILE A 59 31.97 -5.40 33.30
N GLN A 60 32.64 -4.37 32.77
CA GLN A 60 34.06 -4.43 32.41
C GLN A 60 34.96 -4.65 33.63
N SER A 61 34.73 -3.95 34.75
CA SER A 61 35.52 -4.15 35.98
C SER A 61 35.34 -5.54 36.56
N ARG A 62 34.11 -6.07 36.57
CA ARG A 62 33.86 -7.46 37.00
C ARG A 62 34.48 -8.51 36.09
N LYS A 63 34.48 -8.28 34.76
CA LYS A 63 35.15 -9.20 33.83
C LYS A 63 36.66 -9.21 34.02
N LYS A 64 37.29 -8.05 34.19
CA LYS A 64 38.74 -7.96 34.41
C LYS A 64 39.18 -8.65 35.70
N MET A 65 38.48 -8.40 36.82
CA MET A 65 38.79 -9.10 38.08
C MET A 65 38.54 -10.61 37.98
N LYS A 66 37.53 -11.03 37.21
CA LYS A 66 37.29 -12.45 36.98
C LYS A 66 38.38 -13.08 36.10
N GLU A 67 38.83 -12.40 35.03
CA GLU A 67 39.93 -12.87 34.19
C GLU A 67 41.25 -12.95 34.97
N GLU A 68 41.55 -11.99 35.84
CA GLU A 68 42.72 -12.02 36.72
C GLU A 68 42.67 -13.20 37.71
N LEU A 69 41.51 -13.47 38.32
CA LEU A 69 41.30 -14.64 39.18
C LEU A 69 41.39 -15.96 38.40
N ASP A 70 40.81 -16.01 37.19
CA ASP A 70 40.87 -17.21 36.33
C ASP A 70 42.32 -17.47 35.86
N THR A 71 43.15 -16.44 35.63
CA THR A 71 44.56 -16.64 35.24
C THR A 71 45.45 -17.23 36.35
N GLN A 72 45.19 -16.92 37.63
CA GLN A 72 45.93 -17.50 38.75
C GLN A 72 45.59 -18.98 39.00
N ILE A 73 44.46 -19.46 38.50
CA ILE A 73 44.00 -20.85 38.66
C ILE A 73 44.51 -21.75 37.49
N VAL A 74 45.03 -21.18 36.40
CA VAL A 74 45.31 -21.88 35.12
C VAL A 74 46.77 -22.41 34.99
N GLU A 75 47.60 -22.35 36.03
CA GLU A 75 48.95 -22.97 36.00
C GLU A 75 48.95 -24.52 35.96
N ALA A 76 47.78 -25.16 35.91
CA ALA A 76 47.65 -26.55 35.49
C ALA A 76 47.40 -26.60 33.97
N ALA A 77 48.43 -26.95 33.19
CA ALA A 77 48.31 -27.11 31.74
C ALA A 77 47.11 -28.02 31.39
N PRO A 78 46.22 -27.61 30.46
CA PRO A 78 45.04 -28.41 30.12
C PRO A 78 45.48 -29.74 29.53
N SER A 79 44.95 -30.84 30.08
CA SER A 79 45.30 -32.20 29.67
C SER A 79 45.03 -32.41 28.17
N GLU A 80 45.78 -33.30 27.53
CA GLU A 80 45.61 -33.61 26.10
C GLU A 80 44.17 -34.06 25.78
N THR A 81 43.51 -34.72 26.74
CA THR A 81 42.10 -35.10 26.67
C THR A 81 41.15 -33.90 26.66
N GLU A 82 41.44 -32.83 27.41
CA GLU A 82 40.63 -31.60 27.40
C GLU A 82 40.79 -30.85 26.07
N ARG A 83 42.00 -30.83 25.50
CA ARG A 83 42.23 -30.26 24.16
C ARG A 83 41.49 -31.04 23.08
N ALA A 84 41.54 -32.38 23.13
CA ALA A 84 40.80 -33.23 22.20
C ALA A 84 39.28 -33.02 22.31
N GLN A 85 38.73 -32.92 23.53
CA GLN A 85 37.31 -32.60 23.74
C GLN A 85 36.94 -31.22 23.19
N LYS A 86 37.78 -30.20 23.38
CA LYS A 86 37.59 -28.87 22.80
C LYS A 86 37.60 -28.90 21.27
N GLN A 87 38.54 -29.62 20.65
CA GLN A 87 38.61 -29.79 19.20
C GLN A 87 37.38 -30.53 18.65
N ILE A 88 36.95 -31.63 19.28
CA ILE A 88 35.72 -32.36 18.90
C ILE A 88 34.49 -31.45 19.04
N GLY A 89 34.41 -30.66 20.10
CA GLY A 89 33.35 -29.68 20.30
C GLY A 89 33.31 -28.61 19.20
N GLN A 90 34.47 -28.10 18.78
CA GLN A 90 34.59 -27.16 17.67
C GLN A 90 34.21 -27.80 16.33
N MET A 91 34.67 -29.02 16.05
CA MET A 91 34.29 -29.75 14.82
C MET A 91 32.79 -30.02 14.76
N LYS A 92 32.16 -30.42 15.87
CA LYS A 92 30.69 -30.62 15.94
C LYS A 92 29.93 -29.31 15.71
N LYS A 93 30.40 -28.19 16.28
CA LYS A 93 29.81 -26.85 16.03
C LYS A 93 29.95 -26.45 14.56
N LEU A 94 31.12 -26.68 13.96
CA LEU A 94 31.37 -26.42 12.54
C LEU A 94 30.46 -27.27 11.65
N GLY A 95 30.31 -28.56 11.96
CA GLY A 95 29.39 -29.47 11.26
C GLY A 95 27.95 -28.95 11.27
N ARG A 96 27.43 -28.61 12.45
CA ARG A 96 26.09 -28.01 12.59
C ARG A 96 25.92 -26.72 11.79
N SER A 97 26.95 -25.86 11.75
CA SER A 97 26.94 -24.63 10.96
C SER A 97 26.87 -24.93 9.46
N LYS A 98 27.65 -25.90 8.97
CA LYS A 98 27.64 -26.32 7.57
C LYS A 98 26.29 -26.94 7.18
N ASP A 99 25.69 -27.74 8.04
CA ASP A 99 24.37 -28.34 7.77
C ASP A 99 23.25 -27.29 7.74
N LEU A 100 23.31 -26.28 8.61
CA LEU A 100 22.40 -25.14 8.55
C LEU A 100 22.59 -24.33 7.27
N GLN A 101 23.83 -24.15 6.80
CA GLN A 101 24.10 -23.49 5.53
C GLN A 101 23.52 -24.28 4.36
N LYS A 102 23.77 -25.60 4.29
CA LYS A 102 23.19 -26.48 3.26
C LYS A 102 21.66 -26.41 3.24
N LYS A 103 21.00 -26.47 4.39
CA LYS A 103 19.54 -26.34 4.49
C LYS A 103 19.04 -24.98 3.98
N ARG A 104 19.76 -23.90 4.27
CA ARG A 104 19.44 -22.55 3.75
C ARG A 104 19.61 -22.47 2.25
N ASP A 105 20.67 -23.06 1.70
CA ASP A 105 20.95 -23.02 0.26
C ASP A 105 19.96 -23.89 -0.53
N GLU A 106 19.58 -25.06 -0.01
CA GLU A 106 18.52 -25.89 -0.59
C GLU A 106 17.16 -25.17 -0.57
N ALA A 107 16.81 -24.52 0.55
CA ALA A 107 15.58 -23.74 0.65
C ALA A 107 15.57 -22.57 -0.34
N LYS A 108 16.69 -21.84 -0.46
CA LYS A 108 16.85 -20.77 -1.45
C LYS A 108 16.68 -21.29 -2.88
N LYS A 109 17.30 -22.42 -3.21
CA LYS A 109 17.18 -23.04 -4.54
C LYS A 109 15.73 -23.43 -4.85
N LYS A 110 15.01 -24.01 -3.89
CA LYS A 110 13.58 -24.33 -4.01
C LYS A 110 12.69 -23.09 -4.13
N MET A 111 13.01 -22.00 -3.44
CA MET A 111 12.29 -20.73 -3.61
C MET A 111 12.52 -20.14 -5.00
N GLN A 112 13.78 -20.11 -5.46
CA GLN A 112 14.11 -19.62 -6.80
C GLN A 112 13.43 -20.42 -7.90
N SER A 113 13.37 -21.76 -7.79
CA SER A 113 12.66 -22.58 -8.78
C SER A 113 11.16 -22.26 -8.81
N LYS A 114 10.51 -22.18 -7.64
CA LYS A 114 9.09 -21.81 -7.53
C LYS A 114 8.81 -20.40 -8.07
N THR A 115 9.68 -19.44 -7.81
CA THR A 115 9.54 -18.07 -8.35
C THR A 115 9.62 -18.08 -9.87
N LYS A 116 10.54 -18.85 -10.47
CA LYS A 116 10.65 -18.98 -11.92
C LYS A 116 9.42 -19.66 -12.53
N GLU A 117 8.92 -20.73 -11.92
CA GLU A 117 7.68 -21.40 -12.35
C GLU A 117 6.48 -20.45 -12.29
N MET A 118 6.37 -19.68 -11.21
CA MET A 118 5.30 -18.70 -11.03
C MET A 118 5.41 -17.56 -12.06
N ASP A 119 6.61 -17.08 -12.36
CA ASP A 119 6.84 -16.07 -13.41
C ASP A 119 6.46 -16.59 -14.81
N VAL A 120 6.82 -17.83 -15.13
CA VAL A 120 6.40 -18.50 -16.38
C VAL A 120 4.87 -18.60 -16.44
N LEU A 121 4.21 -19.00 -15.35
CA LEU A 121 2.75 -19.08 -15.28
C LEU A 121 2.08 -17.71 -15.39
N MET A 122 2.62 -16.67 -14.73
CA MET A 122 2.12 -15.31 -14.84
C MET A 122 2.27 -14.80 -16.28
N LYS A 123 3.43 -15.01 -16.91
CA LYS A 123 3.67 -14.61 -18.29
C LYS A 123 2.71 -15.33 -19.25
N ALA A 124 2.49 -16.62 -19.05
CA ALA A 124 1.51 -17.40 -19.81
C ALA A 124 0.08 -16.85 -19.63
N ARG A 125 -0.37 -16.67 -18.38
CA ARG A 125 -1.68 -16.07 -18.09
C ARG A 125 -1.84 -14.69 -18.70
N MET A 126 -0.84 -13.81 -18.58
CA MET A 126 -0.87 -12.48 -19.19
C MET A 126 -0.93 -12.56 -20.72
N SER A 127 -0.27 -13.53 -21.34
CA SER A 127 -0.38 -13.76 -22.78
C SER A 127 -1.78 -14.24 -23.18
N ASP A 128 -2.41 -15.10 -22.38
CA ASP A 128 -3.79 -15.55 -22.61
C ASP A 128 -4.78 -14.41 -22.44
N PHE A 129 -4.59 -13.54 -21.44
CA PHE A 129 -5.39 -12.32 -21.28
C PHE A 129 -5.24 -11.38 -22.47
N LYS A 130 -4.01 -11.16 -22.95
CA LYS A 130 -3.75 -10.35 -24.16
C LYS A 130 -4.42 -10.95 -25.39
N LYS A 131 -4.34 -12.26 -25.58
CA LYS A 131 -5.01 -12.96 -26.69
C LYS A 131 -6.53 -12.81 -26.59
N LYS A 132 -7.12 -13.11 -25.43
CA LYS A 132 -8.57 -12.94 -25.20
C LYS A 132 -9.03 -11.50 -25.42
N ALA A 133 -8.28 -10.51 -24.94
CA ALA A 133 -8.58 -9.10 -25.19
C ALA A 133 -8.47 -8.75 -26.69
N SER A 134 -7.46 -9.27 -27.39
CA SER A 134 -7.31 -9.10 -28.84
C SER A 134 -8.45 -9.77 -29.62
N ASP A 135 -8.94 -10.91 -29.14
CA ASP A 135 -10.05 -11.63 -29.77
C ASP A 135 -11.38 -10.91 -29.51
N GLN A 136 -11.60 -10.39 -28.30
CA GLN A 136 -12.76 -9.55 -28.00
C GLN A 136 -12.77 -8.26 -28.81
N THR A 137 -11.64 -7.56 -28.93
CA THR A 137 -11.54 -6.36 -29.77
C THR A 137 -11.75 -6.68 -31.25
N LYS A 138 -11.27 -7.83 -31.75
CA LYS A 138 -11.56 -8.27 -33.13
C LYS A 138 -13.04 -8.60 -33.33
N LYS A 139 -13.70 -9.23 -32.34
CA LYS A 139 -15.14 -9.52 -32.40
C LYS A 139 -15.95 -8.23 -32.38
N LEU A 140 -15.66 -7.32 -31.45
CA LEU A 140 -16.26 -5.99 -31.39
C LEU A 140 -16.08 -5.23 -32.69
N LYS A 141 -14.88 -5.23 -33.28
CA LYS A 141 -14.64 -4.61 -34.60
C LYS A 141 -15.45 -5.26 -35.72
N LYS A 142 -15.62 -6.59 -35.69
CA LYS A 142 -16.45 -7.31 -36.68
C LYS A 142 -17.92 -6.96 -36.52
N GLU A 143 -18.43 -7.01 -35.29
CA GLU A 143 -19.79 -6.60 -34.94
C GLU A 143 -20.01 -5.13 -35.32
N GLU A 144 -19.08 -4.22 -35.02
CA GLU A 144 -19.12 -2.82 -35.47
C GLU A 144 -19.16 -2.72 -36.99
N THR A 145 -18.37 -3.50 -37.75
CA THR A 145 -18.40 -3.47 -39.22
C THR A 145 -19.67 -4.09 -39.84
N GLU A 146 -20.27 -5.08 -39.18
CA GLU A 146 -21.52 -5.71 -39.61
C GLU A 146 -22.70 -4.82 -39.28
N VAL A 147 -22.76 -4.30 -38.05
CA VAL A 147 -23.75 -3.31 -37.60
C VAL A 147 -23.62 -2.02 -38.39
N THR A 148 -22.42 -1.50 -38.69
CA THR A 148 -22.30 -0.33 -39.58
C THR A 148 -22.71 -0.64 -41.01
N LYS A 149 -22.53 -1.86 -41.54
CA LYS A 149 -23.08 -2.22 -42.85
C LYS A 149 -24.59 -2.32 -42.83
N GLU A 150 -25.17 -2.94 -41.81
CA GLU A 150 -26.63 -3.03 -41.62
C GLU A 150 -27.25 -1.65 -41.38
N ILE A 151 -26.66 -0.84 -40.50
CA ILE A 151 -27.02 0.56 -40.28
C ILE A 151 -26.79 1.38 -41.54
N MET A 152 -25.75 1.16 -42.35
CA MET A 152 -25.60 1.87 -43.63
C MET A 152 -26.68 1.46 -44.63
N THR A 153 -27.17 0.21 -44.61
CA THR A 153 -28.31 -0.19 -45.42
C THR A 153 -29.64 0.37 -44.90
N GLU A 154 -29.84 0.50 -43.58
CA GLU A 154 -31.06 1.05 -42.96
C GLU A 154 -31.07 2.60 -42.86
N SER A 155 -29.92 3.23 -42.65
CA SER A 155 -29.74 4.69 -42.51
C SER A 155 -29.75 5.44 -43.84
N THR A 156 -29.71 4.74 -44.97
CA THR A 156 -30.09 5.39 -46.25
C THR A 156 -31.57 5.78 -46.29
N ALA A 157 -32.39 5.31 -45.33
CA ALA A 157 -33.81 5.63 -45.22
C ALA A 157 -34.21 6.49 -44.00
N GLN A 158 -33.33 6.65 -43.00
CA GLN A 158 -33.58 7.51 -41.84
C GLN A 158 -32.81 8.83 -41.98
N GLN A 159 -33.54 9.95 -41.94
CA GLN A 159 -32.96 11.29 -42.03
C GLN A 159 -32.01 11.54 -40.85
N ASP A 160 -30.78 11.96 -41.14
CA ASP A 160 -29.75 12.26 -40.15
C ASP A 160 -30.17 13.45 -39.27
N ALA A 161 -29.99 13.35 -37.95
CA ALA A 161 -30.28 14.40 -36.99
C ALA A 161 -29.54 15.71 -37.30
N LEU A 162 -28.32 15.63 -37.83
CA LEU A 162 -27.54 16.80 -38.23
C LEU A 162 -28.15 17.48 -39.46
N ASP A 163 -28.60 16.70 -40.44
CA ASP A 163 -29.22 17.24 -41.66
C ASP A 163 -30.55 17.93 -41.34
N VAL A 164 -31.35 17.34 -40.43
CA VAL A 164 -32.55 17.98 -39.88
C VAL A 164 -32.18 19.28 -39.15
N ALA A 165 -31.11 19.29 -38.34
CA ALA A 165 -30.67 20.49 -37.65
C ALA A 165 -30.19 21.60 -38.59
N LEU A 166 -29.49 21.27 -39.67
CA LEU A 166 -29.06 22.25 -40.68
C LEU A 166 -30.25 22.84 -41.45
N GLN A 167 -31.25 22.02 -41.78
CA GLN A 167 -32.48 22.49 -42.44
C GLN A 167 -33.28 23.42 -41.53
N VAL A 168 -33.36 23.11 -40.25
CA VAL A 168 -34.08 23.92 -39.25
C VAL A 168 -33.32 25.21 -38.95
N ALA A 169 -31.99 25.15 -38.83
CA ALA A 169 -31.15 26.33 -38.61
C ALA A 169 -31.19 27.33 -39.78
N THR A 170 -31.42 26.85 -41.01
CA THR A 170 -31.52 27.67 -42.23
C THR A 170 -32.94 28.15 -42.52
N SER A 171 -33.96 27.61 -41.85
CA SER A 171 -35.34 28.06 -41.98
C SER A 171 -35.50 29.47 -41.36
N GLU A 172 -36.17 30.37 -42.08
CA GLU A 172 -36.38 31.75 -41.63
C GLU A 172 -37.17 31.79 -40.31
N LEU A 173 -36.69 32.58 -39.34
CA LEU A 173 -37.35 32.72 -38.04
C LEU A 173 -38.71 33.40 -38.24
N ASN A 174 -39.80 32.73 -37.89
CA ASN A 174 -41.11 33.39 -37.80
C ASN A 174 -41.09 34.40 -36.65
N PRO A 175 -41.33 35.70 -36.90
CA PRO A 175 -41.25 36.74 -35.87
C PRO A 175 -42.40 36.71 -34.85
N SER A 176 -43.39 35.84 -35.04
CA SER A 176 -44.61 35.74 -34.21
C SER A 176 -44.54 34.67 -33.10
N GLY A 177 -43.37 34.10 -32.83
CA GLY A 177 -43.15 33.10 -31.77
C GLY A 177 -42.99 31.67 -32.30
N GLU A 178 -42.02 30.94 -31.73
CA GLU A 178 -41.63 29.59 -32.14
C GLU A 178 -42.61 28.53 -31.63
N SER A 179 -43.60 28.14 -32.45
CA SER A 179 -44.47 26.99 -32.15
C SER A 179 -44.12 25.74 -32.98
N SER A 180 -43.10 25.81 -33.83
CA SER A 180 -42.75 24.72 -34.75
C SER A 180 -41.46 24.05 -34.30
N PHE A 181 -41.58 22.84 -33.75
CA PHE A 181 -40.45 21.97 -33.44
C PHE A 181 -40.28 20.95 -34.57
N ALA A 182 -39.06 20.80 -35.06
CA ALA A 182 -38.73 19.67 -35.93
C ALA A 182 -38.59 18.41 -35.08
N LYS A 183 -38.86 17.24 -35.66
CA LYS A 183 -38.67 15.97 -34.97
C LYS A 183 -37.41 15.29 -35.52
N ILE A 184 -36.51 14.94 -34.61
CA ILE A 184 -35.36 14.09 -34.90
C ILE A 184 -35.76 12.66 -34.54
N THR A 185 -35.36 11.70 -35.37
CA THR A 185 -35.49 10.27 -35.07
C THR A 185 -34.09 9.70 -34.90
N PHE A 186 -33.82 9.07 -33.77
CA PHE A 186 -32.51 8.47 -33.47
C PHE A 186 -32.43 7.03 -34.01
N GLY A 187 -31.21 6.47 -34.05
CA GLY A 187 -30.99 5.09 -34.47
C GLY A 187 -31.66 4.04 -33.57
N ASP A 188 -31.99 4.37 -32.32
CA ASP A 188 -32.79 3.54 -31.42
C ASP A 188 -34.31 3.63 -31.70
N GLY A 189 -34.73 4.43 -32.68
CA GLY A 189 -36.12 4.67 -33.06
C GLY A 189 -36.85 5.69 -32.17
N SER A 190 -36.20 6.23 -31.12
CA SER A 190 -36.79 7.27 -30.29
C SER A 190 -36.85 8.61 -31.03
N GLN A 191 -37.84 9.43 -30.70
CA GLN A 191 -38.05 10.74 -31.32
C GLN A 191 -37.87 11.85 -30.31
N GLN A 192 -37.23 12.94 -30.73
CA GLN A 192 -37.08 14.14 -29.92
C GLN A 192 -37.40 15.39 -30.72
N ASN A 193 -37.98 16.37 -30.04
CA ASN A 193 -38.24 17.70 -30.60
C ASN A 193 -36.95 18.53 -30.63
N LEU A 194 -36.68 19.16 -31.76
CA LEU A 194 -35.61 20.10 -32.01
C LEU A 194 -36.20 21.50 -32.21
N ASP A 195 -35.79 22.42 -31.36
CA ASP A 195 -36.03 23.86 -31.47
C ASP A 195 -35.01 24.53 -32.40
N ASN A 196 -35.38 25.67 -33.00
CA ASN A 196 -34.49 26.43 -33.87
C ASN A 196 -33.20 26.89 -33.18
N PHE A 197 -33.27 27.18 -31.89
CA PHE A 197 -32.13 27.69 -31.14
C PHE A 197 -31.09 26.60 -30.88
N SER A 198 -31.50 25.41 -30.44
CA SER A 198 -30.60 24.26 -30.35
C SER A 198 -30.10 23.81 -31.72
N ALA A 199 -30.92 23.86 -32.78
CA ALA A 199 -30.51 23.54 -34.14
C ALA A 199 -29.36 24.44 -34.62
N LYS A 200 -29.47 25.75 -34.39
CA LYS A 200 -28.41 26.72 -34.72
C LYS A 200 -27.12 26.47 -33.94
N ARG A 201 -27.23 26.11 -32.66
CA ARG A 201 -26.06 25.78 -31.83
C ARG A 201 -25.38 24.51 -32.31
N ILE A 202 -26.14 23.47 -32.65
CA ILE A 202 -25.61 22.23 -33.20
C ILE A 202 -24.89 22.50 -34.53
N ALA A 203 -25.50 23.27 -35.42
CA ALA A 203 -24.90 23.65 -36.71
C ALA A 203 -23.62 24.47 -36.55
N ALA A 204 -23.64 25.48 -35.66
CA ALA A 204 -22.46 26.32 -35.39
C ALA A 204 -21.31 25.54 -34.75
N CYS A 205 -21.62 24.68 -33.77
CA CYS A 205 -20.63 23.82 -33.13
C CYS A 205 -20.01 22.84 -34.14
N TYR A 206 -20.83 22.24 -35.01
CA TYR A 206 -20.34 21.34 -36.05
C TYR A 206 -19.36 22.04 -37.01
N ALA A 207 -19.67 23.28 -37.42
CA ALA A 207 -18.82 24.07 -38.31
C ALA A 207 -17.47 24.45 -37.70
N GLN A 208 -17.38 24.57 -36.37
CA GLN A 208 -16.15 24.94 -35.66
C GLN A 208 -15.26 23.73 -35.31
N LEU A 209 -15.81 22.50 -35.32
CA LEU A 209 -15.05 21.29 -35.00
C LEU A 209 -14.13 20.88 -36.17
N PRO A 210 -12.94 20.32 -35.90
CA PRO A 210 -12.09 19.72 -36.93
C PRO A 210 -12.67 18.39 -37.43
N ASN A 211 -12.29 17.96 -38.64
CA ASN A 211 -12.90 16.84 -39.39
C ASN A 211 -13.03 15.52 -38.59
N GLU A 212 -12.06 15.19 -37.75
CA GLU A 212 -12.13 13.97 -36.91
C GLU A 212 -13.22 14.07 -35.83
N HIS A 213 -13.38 15.24 -35.23
CA HIS A 213 -14.39 15.49 -34.20
C HIS A 213 -15.78 15.77 -34.78
N GLN A 214 -15.88 16.23 -36.02
CA GLN A 214 -17.15 16.34 -36.74
C GLN A 214 -17.83 14.98 -36.90
N THR A 215 -17.05 13.96 -37.26
CA THR A 215 -17.57 12.59 -37.42
C THR A 215 -18.06 12.02 -36.09
N GLN A 216 -17.30 12.24 -35.01
CA GLN A 216 -17.69 11.84 -33.65
C GLN A 216 -18.96 12.56 -33.17
N PHE A 217 -19.04 13.87 -33.40
CA PHE A 217 -20.19 14.69 -33.03
C PHE A 217 -21.45 14.26 -33.79
N ARG A 218 -21.34 14.04 -35.11
CA ARG A 218 -22.43 13.49 -35.93
C ARG A 218 -22.89 12.12 -35.45
N TYR A 219 -21.98 11.25 -35.04
CA TYR A 219 -22.33 9.96 -34.45
C TYR A 219 -23.09 10.11 -33.13
N MET A 220 -22.63 11.00 -32.24
CA MET A 220 -23.30 11.27 -30.96
C MET A 220 -24.72 11.83 -31.13
N LEU A 221 -24.96 12.65 -32.16
CA LEU A 221 -26.30 13.18 -32.44
C LEU A 221 -27.31 12.12 -32.89
N ASN A 222 -26.86 11.04 -33.53
CA ASN A 222 -27.73 10.04 -34.14
C ASN A 222 -27.92 8.77 -33.30
N LYS A 223 -27.09 8.56 -32.27
CA LYS A 223 -27.02 7.28 -31.57
C LYS A 223 -28.25 7.00 -30.70
N ASP A 224 -28.49 7.85 -29.70
CA ASP A 224 -29.58 7.69 -28.72
C ASP A 224 -29.90 9.03 -28.05
N ALA A 225 -31.08 9.15 -27.45
CA ALA A 225 -31.52 10.41 -26.84
C ALA A 225 -30.57 10.93 -25.74
N ALA A 226 -29.91 10.04 -24.98
CA ALA A 226 -29.01 10.46 -23.91
C ALA A 226 -27.70 11.02 -24.47
N THR A 227 -27.14 10.41 -25.51
CA THR A 227 -25.95 10.94 -26.18
C THR A 227 -26.24 12.20 -26.98
N TYR A 228 -27.43 12.31 -27.58
CA TYR A 228 -27.89 13.56 -28.19
C TYR A 228 -27.93 14.72 -27.19
N GLN A 229 -28.49 14.50 -25.99
CA GLN A 229 -28.50 15.53 -24.95
C GLN A 229 -27.09 15.95 -24.57
N SER A 230 -26.15 15.01 -24.44
CA SER A 230 -24.75 15.34 -24.14
C SER A 230 -24.07 16.14 -25.26
N ALA A 231 -24.41 15.85 -26.53
CA ALA A 231 -23.91 16.59 -27.69
C ALA A 231 -24.52 17.99 -27.77
N LEU A 232 -25.81 18.15 -27.46
CA LEU A 232 -26.48 19.44 -27.34
C LEU A 232 -25.82 20.26 -26.23
N ASP A 233 -25.64 19.68 -25.04
CA ASP A 233 -24.98 20.31 -23.90
C ASP A 233 -23.56 20.79 -24.23
N PHE A 234 -22.84 20.00 -25.03
CA PHE A 234 -21.54 20.38 -25.56
C PHE A 234 -21.66 21.57 -26.53
N ALA A 235 -22.59 21.53 -27.48
CA ALA A 235 -22.83 22.63 -28.42
C ALA A 235 -23.23 23.93 -27.71
N VAL A 236 -24.05 23.85 -26.66
CA VAL A 236 -24.46 25.01 -25.86
C VAL A 236 -23.28 25.66 -25.13
N ARG A 237 -22.29 24.89 -24.69
CA ARG A 237 -21.13 25.40 -23.95
C ARG A 237 -20.05 25.99 -24.87
N ASN A 238 -20.01 25.60 -26.14
CA ASN A 238 -18.94 25.92 -27.07
C ASN A 238 -19.36 26.85 -28.22
N VAL A 239 -20.59 27.35 -28.23
CA VAL A 239 -21.14 28.33 -29.20
C VAL A 239 -21.51 29.63 -28.52
#